data_AF-A0A839AM49-F1
#
_entry.id   AF-A0A839AM49-F1
#
_cell.length_a   1.000
_cell.length_b   1.000
_cell.length_c   1.000
_cell.angle_alpha   90.00
_cell.angle_beta   90.00
_cell.angle_gamma   90.00
#
_symmetry.space_group_name_H-M   'P 1'
#
loop_
_entity.id
_entity.type
_entity.pdbx_description
1 polymer ?
#
loop_
_entity_poly.entity_id
_entity_poly.type
_entity_poly.pdbx_seq_one_letter_code
_entity_poly.pdbx_strand_id
1 'polypeptide(L)'
;MKKLTALLVLLFAFQGFSQELTGEQLLEKAIQYHDPNGNWETFNGTLKVTMETPKNPNRDSEIKINLPEEYFYVKASRGENTTEYTVDKGNCTISFNGKTATEAEKKEHKLNCERANLYKNYYTYLYGLPMKLKDNGTIIYSKVERKRFKGKDYLVLKATYKKEVGKDTWYFYFNPKTYAMEVYQFFKDKPNSGEYILLSDEETINGIKMPKNRAWYYNKNDGYLGTDILSSK
;
A
#
# COMPACT_ATOMS: atom_id res chain seq x y z
N MET A 1 -50.88 -53.19 -23.75
CA MET A 1 -50.72 -52.17 -22.69
C MET A 1 -49.86 -52.82 -21.60
N LYS A 2 -48.69 -52.36 -21.16
CA LYS A 2 -48.05 -51.05 -21.09
C LYS A 2 -46.54 -51.25 -21.34
N LYS A 3 -45.94 -50.31 -22.07
CA LYS A 3 -44.50 -50.29 -22.40
C LYS A 3 -43.68 -50.00 -21.15
N LEU A 4 -42.62 -50.79 -20.95
CA LEU A 4 -41.63 -50.60 -19.90
C LEU A 4 -40.74 -49.40 -20.28
N THR A 5 -41.01 -48.23 -19.72
CA THR A 5 -40.20 -47.03 -19.95
C THR A 5 -38.96 -47.12 -19.07
N ALA A 6 -37.82 -47.48 -19.68
CA ALA A 6 -36.51 -47.38 -19.05
C ALA A 6 -36.15 -45.90 -18.90
N LEU A 7 -36.10 -45.42 -17.65
CA LEU A 7 -35.67 -44.07 -17.31
C LEU A 7 -34.14 -44.05 -17.27
N LEU A 8 -33.51 -43.66 -18.38
CA LEU A 8 -32.06 -43.45 -18.46
C LEU A 8 -31.73 -42.10 -17.80
N VAL A 9 -31.27 -42.14 -16.54
CA VAL A 9 -30.78 -40.95 -15.84
C VAL A 9 -29.41 -40.57 -16.41
N LEU A 10 -29.37 -39.54 -17.26
CA LEU A 10 -28.13 -38.89 -17.68
C LEU A 10 -27.55 -38.12 -16.50
N LEU A 11 -26.58 -38.72 -15.80
CA LEU A 11 -25.66 -38.01 -14.92
C LEU A 11 -24.68 -37.19 -15.79
N PHE A 12 -25.09 -35.98 -16.17
CA PHE A 12 -24.14 -34.98 -16.66
C PHE A 12 -23.22 -34.60 -15.51
N ALA A 13 -22.02 -35.17 -15.49
CA ALA A 13 -20.93 -34.67 -14.68
C ALA A 13 -20.59 -33.25 -15.18
N PHE A 14 -21.12 -32.23 -14.50
CA PHE A 14 -20.63 -30.88 -14.62
C PHE A 14 -19.16 -30.89 -14.15
N GLN A 15 -18.24 -31.03 -15.10
CA GLN A 15 -16.86 -30.64 -14.87
C GLN A 15 -16.85 -29.11 -14.74
N GLY A 16 -17.06 -28.64 -13.51
CA GLY A 16 -16.85 -27.25 -13.18
C GLY A 16 -15.38 -26.94 -13.41
N PHE A 17 -15.06 -26.28 -14.53
CA PHE A 17 -13.77 -25.63 -14.70
C PHE A 17 -13.67 -24.57 -13.59
N SER A 18 -12.94 -24.89 -12.52
CA SER A 18 -12.52 -23.89 -11.56
C SER A 18 -11.58 -22.95 -12.30
N GLN A 19 -12.10 -21.83 -12.82
CA GLN A 19 -11.27 -20.81 -13.43
C GLN A 19 -10.27 -20.32 -12.38
N GLU A 20 -8.98 -20.43 -12.68
CA GLU A 20 -7.95 -19.87 -11.83
C GLU A 20 -8.06 -18.35 -11.85
N LEU A 21 -8.13 -17.75 -10.67
CA LEU A 21 -8.20 -16.30 -10.51
C LEU A 21 -6.92 -15.68 -11.08
N THR A 22 -7.05 -14.77 -12.04
CA THR A 22 -5.89 -14.04 -12.58
C THR A 22 -5.44 -12.93 -11.63
N GLY A 23 -4.19 -12.47 -11.79
CA GLY A 23 -3.65 -11.35 -11.01
C GLY A 23 -4.50 -10.09 -11.11
N GLU A 24 -4.96 -9.74 -12.31
CA GLU A 24 -5.87 -8.61 -12.53
C GLU A 24 -7.21 -8.80 -11.81
N GLN A 25 -7.82 -9.99 -11.91
CA GLN A 25 -9.08 -10.26 -11.20
C GLN A 25 -8.92 -10.23 -9.68
N LEU A 26 -7.76 -10.66 -9.16
CA LEU A 26 -7.43 -10.55 -7.74
C LEU A 26 -7.29 -9.08 -7.33
N LEU A 27 -6.60 -8.27 -8.14
CA LEU A 27 -6.44 -6.85 -7.88
C LEU A 27 -7.79 -6.12 -7.86
N GLU A 28 -8.68 -6.37 -8.84
CA GLU A 28 -10.03 -5.78 -8.85
C GLU A 28 -10.83 -6.13 -7.59
N LYS A 29 -10.76 -7.40 -7.14
CA LYS A 29 -11.45 -7.83 -5.91
C LYS A 29 -10.87 -7.15 -4.67
N ALA A 30 -9.55 -6.97 -4.61
CA ALA A 30 -8.91 -6.26 -3.51
C ALA A 30 -9.30 -4.77 -3.51
N ILE A 31 -9.29 -4.11 -4.67
CA ILE A 31 -9.76 -2.72 -4.81
C ILE A 31 -11.22 -2.61 -4.38
N GLN A 32 -12.10 -3.52 -4.82
CA GLN A 32 -13.50 -3.51 -4.40
C GLN A 32 -13.69 -3.64 -2.88
N TYR A 33 -12.80 -4.39 -2.20
CA TYR A 33 -12.83 -4.50 -0.74
C TYR A 33 -12.43 -3.19 -0.05
N HIS A 34 -11.37 -2.55 -0.55
CA HIS A 34 -10.75 -1.37 0.06
C HIS A 34 -11.44 -0.04 -0.32
N ASP A 35 -11.89 0.09 -1.57
CA ASP A 35 -12.48 1.29 -2.13
C ASP A 35 -13.66 0.95 -3.06
N PRO A 36 -14.79 0.48 -2.49
CA PRO A 36 -15.94 0.01 -3.27
C PRO A 36 -16.61 1.10 -4.12
N ASN A 37 -16.34 2.38 -3.82
CA ASN A 37 -16.97 3.53 -4.48
C ASN A 37 -16.00 4.27 -5.41
N GLY A 38 -14.75 3.82 -5.56
CA GLY A 38 -13.74 4.46 -6.41
C GLY A 38 -13.32 5.86 -5.93
N ASN A 39 -13.31 6.07 -4.61
CA ASN A 39 -12.99 7.36 -3.99
C ASN A 39 -11.51 7.73 -4.11
N TRP A 40 -10.61 6.77 -4.39
CA TRP A 40 -9.17 7.02 -4.42
C TRP A 40 -8.78 8.08 -5.46
N GLU A 41 -9.33 8.03 -6.69
CA GLU A 41 -8.95 8.96 -7.76
C GLU A 41 -9.27 10.43 -7.42
N THR A 42 -10.26 10.67 -6.57
CA THR A 42 -10.67 12.00 -6.11
C THR A 42 -10.27 12.26 -4.65
N PHE A 43 -9.32 11.48 -4.12
CA PHE A 43 -8.95 11.56 -2.73
C PHE A 43 -8.43 12.96 -2.36
N ASN A 44 -9.15 13.59 -1.43
CA ASN A 44 -8.77 14.83 -0.77
C ASN A 44 -8.95 14.65 0.73
N GLY A 45 -7.86 14.34 1.43
CA GLY A 45 -7.92 13.92 2.83
C GLY A 45 -6.66 14.24 3.62
N THR A 46 -6.81 14.16 4.94
CA THR A 46 -5.70 14.27 5.89
C THR A 46 -5.51 12.92 6.58
N LEU A 47 -4.26 12.45 6.59
CA LEU A 47 -3.81 11.26 7.29
C LEU A 47 -2.97 11.71 8.49
N LYS A 48 -3.23 11.14 9.67
CA LYS A 48 -2.37 11.30 10.84
C LYS A 48 -1.65 10.00 11.10
N VAL A 49 -0.33 10.03 11.07
CA VAL A 49 0.50 8.83 11.17
C VAL A 49 1.53 9.01 12.27
N THR A 50 1.50 8.13 13.26
CA THR A 50 2.54 8.01 14.28
C THR A 50 3.47 6.88 13.89
N MET A 51 4.76 7.19 13.69
CA MET A 51 5.79 6.18 13.45
C MET A 51 6.52 5.86 14.75
N GLU A 52 6.44 4.60 15.16
CA GLU A 52 7.15 4.06 16.32
C GLU A 52 8.36 3.24 15.88
N THR A 53 9.50 3.45 16.51
CA THR A 53 10.73 2.67 16.24
C THR A 53 11.43 2.32 17.55
N PRO A 54 12.17 1.20 17.65
CA PRO A 54 12.68 0.72 18.94
C PRO A 54 13.60 1.68 19.72
N LYS A 55 14.27 2.63 19.05
CA LYS A 55 15.36 3.43 19.65
C LYS A 55 15.14 4.94 19.64
N ASN A 56 14.03 5.41 19.09
CA ASN A 56 13.82 6.84 18.90
C ASN A 56 12.44 7.26 19.38
N PRO A 57 12.25 8.53 19.76
CA PRO A 57 10.92 9.06 20.00
C PRO A 57 10.06 8.91 18.75
N ASN A 58 8.76 8.80 19.01
CA ASN A 58 7.73 8.75 18.00
C ASN A 58 7.87 9.95 17.05
N ARG A 59 7.60 9.70 15.77
CA ARG A 59 7.46 10.76 14.78
C ARG A 59 5.99 10.86 14.41
N ASP A 60 5.39 11.98 14.76
CA ASP A 60 3.99 12.26 14.42
C ASP A 60 3.94 13.09 13.14
N SER A 61 3.22 12.56 12.15
CA SER A 61 3.07 13.16 10.83
C SER A 61 1.61 13.53 10.56
N GLU A 62 1.36 14.78 10.19
CA GLU A 62 0.12 15.20 9.51
C GLU A 62 0.41 15.25 8.00
N ILE A 63 -0.28 14.43 7.23
CA ILE A 63 -0.10 14.30 5.78
C ILE A 63 -1.40 14.71 5.11
N LYS A 64 -1.35 15.63 4.16
CA LYS A 64 -2.51 16.02 3.33
C LYS A 64 -2.22 15.62 1.90
N ILE A 65 -3.20 14.97 1.28
CA ILE A 65 -3.15 14.56 -0.11
C ILE A 65 -4.44 15.06 -0.75
N ASN A 66 -4.32 15.81 -1.83
CA ASN A 66 -5.41 16.15 -2.71
C ASN A 66 -4.96 15.81 -4.14
N LEU A 67 -5.41 14.65 -4.62
CA LEU A 67 -5.01 14.15 -5.94
C LEU A 67 -5.51 15.04 -7.09
N PRO A 68 -6.78 15.50 -7.11
CA PRO A 68 -7.26 16.40 -8.17
C PRO A 68 -6.47 17.71 -8.30
N GLU A 69 -6.03 18.29 -7.17
CA GLU A 69 -5.26 19.53 -7.18
C GLU A 69 -3.74 19.32 -7.25
N GLU A 70 -3.28 18.07 -7.39
CA GLU A 70 -1.85 17.69 -7.36
C GLU A 70 -1.11 18.25 -6.13
N TYR A 71 -1.81 18.31 -5.01
CA TYR A 71 -1.32 18.91 -3.76
C TYR A 71 -0.94 17.83 -2.75
N PHE A 72 0.26 18.00 -2.19
CA PHE A 72 0.78 17.18 -1.12
C PHE A 72 1.38 18.07 -0.03
N TYR A 73 1.09 17.75 1.22
CA TYR A 73 1.73 18.36 2.38
C TYR A 73 2.09 17.29 3.39
N VAL A 74 3.24 17.43 4.04
CA VAL A 74 3.58 16.65 5.22
C VAL A 74 4.25 17.54 6.25
N LYS A 75 3.72 17.50 7.47
CA LYS A 75 4.36 18.03 8.68
C LYS A 75 4.73 16.88 9.57
N ALA A 76 6.00 16.75 9.88
CA ALA A 76 6.52 15.69 10.74
C ALA A 76 7.27 16.28 11.93
N SER A 77 6.83 15.92 13.13
CA SER A 77 7.42 16.35 14.40
C SER A 77 8.16 15.17 15.04
N ARG A 78 9.39 15.40 15.52
CA ARG A 78 10.15 14.39 16.27
C ARG A 78 11.05 15.07 17.28
N GLY A 79 10.81 14.79 18.56
CA GLY A 79 11.45 15.56 19.64
C GLY A 79 11.05 17.03 19.51
N GLU A 80 12.04 17.93 19.53
CA GLU A 80 11.82 19.38 19.47
C GLU A 80 11.66 19.93 18.05
N ASN A 81 12.08 19.16 17.04
CA ASN A 81 12.12 19.64 15.66
C ASN A 81 10.90 19.21 14.85
N THR A 82 10.46 20.13 14.00
CA THR A 82 9.36 19.95 13.07
C THR A 82 9.80 20.32 11.67
N THR A 83 9.58 19.41 10.72
CA THR A 83 9.83 19.64 9.29
C THR A 83 8.50 19.67 8.55
N GLU A 84 8.36 20.59 7.61
CA GLU A 84 7.16 20.72 6.79
C GLU A 84 7.57 20.81 5.32
N TYR A 85 6.92 20.01 4.48
CA TYR A 85 7.08 20.03 3.03
C TYR A 85 5.72 20.22 2.40
N THR A 86 5.64 21.12 1.43
CA THR A 86 4.49 21.23 0.51
C THR A 86 4.98 21.02 -0.91
N VAL A 87 4.23 20.24 -1.69
CA VAL A 87 4.35 20.14 -3.14
C VAL A 87 2.98 20.46 -3.72
N ASP A 88 2.87 21.60 -4.39
CA ASP A 88 1.62 22.09 -5.00
C ASP A 88 1.85 22.31 -6.49
N LYS A 89 1.26 21.43 -7.33
CA LYS A 89 1.43 21.46 -8.79
C LYS A 89 2.90 21.55 -9.22
N GLY A 90 3.75 20.80 -8.50
CA GLY A 90 5.21 20.75 -8.70
C GLY A 90 6.01 21.82 -7.96
N ASN A 91 5.38 22.89 -7.46
CA ASN A 91 6.05 23.90 -6.67
C ASN A 91 6.30 23.39 -5.25
N CYS A 92 7.56 23.47 -4.82
CA CYS A 92 7.99 22.94 -3.53
C CYS A 92 8.28 24.07 -2.54
N THR A 93 7.71 23.98 -1.34
CA THR A 93 8.05 24.85 -0.21
C THR A 93 8.46 24.00 0.99
N ILE A 94 9.41 24.53 1.77
CA ILE A 94 10.00 23.83 2.91
C ILE A 94 10.01 24.78 4.10
N SER A 95 9.42 24.33 5.20
CA SER A 95 9.46 25.02 6.47
C SER A 95 10.12 24.15 7.55
N PHE A 96 10.77 24.80 8.49
CA PHE A 96 11.43 24.18 9.62
C PHE A 96 11.05 24.94 10.89
N ASN A 97 10.55 24.23 11.89
CA ASN A 97 10.09 24.79 13.16
C ASN A 97 9.12 25.98 12.99
N GLY A 98 8.15 25.83 12.07
CA GLY A 98 7.06 26.79 11.87
C GLY A 98 7.37 28.02 11.01
N LYS A 99 8.59 28.13 10.44
CA LYS A 99 9.00 29.21 9.54
C LYS A 99 9.62 28.65 8.26
N THR A 100 9.67 29.45 7.19
CA THR A 100 10.42 29.09 5.97
C THR A 100 11.85 28.74 6.32
N ALA A 101 12.32 27.57 5.87
CA ALA A 101 13.66 27.09 6.19
C ALA A 101 14.73 27.98 5.54
N THR A 102 15.70 28.42 6.33
CA THR A 102 16.90 29.12 5.85
C THR A 102 17.84 28.15 5.11
N GLU A 103 18.76 28.67 4.31
CA GLU A 103 19.74 27.83 3.60
C GLU A 103 20.64 27.04 4.56
N ALA A 104 20.96 27.60 5.73
CA ALA A 104 21.70 26.92 6.78
C ALA A 104 20.92 25.71 7.34
N GLU A 105 19.65 25.91 7.71
CA GLU A 105 18.77 24.84 8.22
C GLU A 105 18.53 23.75 7.16
N LYS A 106 18.35 24.14 5.88
CA LYS A 106 18.22 23.19 4.77
C LYS A 106 19.47 22.32 4.63
N LYS A 107 20.66 22.90 4.74
CA LYS A 107 21.93 22.16 4.65
C LYS A 107 22.14 21.25 5.86
N GLU A 108 21.93 21.77 7.06
CA GLU A 108 22.12 21.04 8.33
C GLU A 108 21.19 19.83 8.43
N HIS A 109 19.91 20.02 8.14
CA HIS A 109 18.88 18.99 8.27
C HIS A 109 18.57 18.26 6.96
N LYS A 110 19.34 18.54 5.89
CA LYS A 110 19.18 17.94 4.54
C LYS A 110 17.76 18.08 4.00
N LEU A 111 17.18 19.27 4.17
CA LEU A 111 15.84 19.59 3.70
C LEU A 111 15.92 20.07 2.24
N ASN A 112 15.29 19.34 1.32
CA ASN A 112 15.28 19.69 -0.10
C ASN A 112 14.02 19.18 -0.80
N CYS A 113 13.79 19.67 -2.02
CA CYS A 113 12.59 19.34 -2.79
C CYS A 113 12.59 17.92 -3.38
N GLU A 114 13.76 17.29 -3.53
CA GLU A 114 13.85 15.87 -3.85
C GLU A 114 13.22 15.03 -2.73
N ARG A 115 13.52 15.37 -1.47
CA ARG A 115 12.94 14.74 -0.29
C ARG A 115 11.43 15.01 -0.15
N ALA A 116 10.99 16.23 -0.49
CA ALA A 116 9.57 16.55 -0.55
C ALA A 116 8.82 15.64 -1.54
N ASN A 117 9.36 15.49 -2.75
CA ASN A 117 8.80 14.61 -3.78
C ASN A 117 8.90 13.12 -3.40
N LEU A 118 9.98 12.71 -2.74
CA LEU A 118 10.11 11.36 -2.19
C LEU A 118 8.97 11.07 -1.20
N TYR A 119 8.68 11.99 -0.27
CA TYR A 119 7.58 11.83 0.67
C TYR A 119 6.21 11.85 0.00
N LYS A 120 5.98 12.76 -0.96
CA LYS A 120 4.77 12.75 -1.80
C LYS A 120 4.53 11.37 -2.39
N ASN A 121 5.53 10.84 -3.09
CA ASN A 121 5.42 9.55 -3.78
C ASN A 121 5.26 8.40 -2.79
N TYR A 122 6.05 8.40 -1.71
CA TYR A 122 6.03 7.35 -0.69
C TYR A 122 4.67 7.25 0.02
N TYR A 123 4.16 8.35 0.58
CA TYR A 123 2.89 8.32 1.31
C TYR A 123 1.70 8.11 0.37
N THR A 124 1.68 8.77 -0.79
CA THR A 124 0.60 8.57 -1.77
C THR A 124 0.56 7.13 -2.26
N TYR A 125 1.72 6.50 -2.46
CA TYR A 125 1.79 5.09 -2.84
C TYR A 125 1.27 4.18 -1.71
N LEU A 126 1.86 4.24 -0.52
CA LEU A 126 1.52 3.31 0.57
C LEU A 126 0.08 3.40 1.06
N TYR A 127 -0.48 4.60 1.12
CA TYR A 127 -1.85 4.82 1.59
C TYR A 127 -2.88 4.72 0.46
N GLY A 128 -2.42 4.63 -0.79
CA GLY A 128 -3.27 4.36 -1.95
C GLY A 128 -3.29 2.90 -2.38
N LEU A 129 -2.52 2.01 -1.76
CA LEU A 129 -2.61 0.58 -2.05
C LEU A 129 -3.96 0.00 -1.56
N PRO A 130 -4.59 -0.93 -2.30
CA PRO A 130 -4.16 -1.51 -3.58
C PRO A 130 -4.39 -0.66 -4.83
N MET A 131 -5.18 0.42 -4.78
CA MET A 131 -5.60 1.20 -5.95
C MET A 131 -4.41 1.69 -6.80
N LYS A 132 -3.31 2.07 -6.15
CA LYS A 132 -2.05 2.47 -6.81
C LYS A 132 -1.40 1.39 -7.68
N LEU A 133 -1.82 0.14 -7.59
CA LEU A 133 -1.35 -0.92 -8.49
C LEU A 133 -1.97 -0.83 -9.90
N LYS A 134 -2.99 0.01 -10.10
CA LYS A 134 -3.51 0.37 -11.43
C LYS A 134 -2.72 1.47 -12.13
N ASP A 135 -1.78 2.09 -11.45
CA ASP A 135 -0.97 3.17 -12.02
C ASP A 135 -0.21 2.70 -13.27
N ASN A 136 -0.11 3.61 -14.24
CA ASN A 136 0.71 3.44 -15.43
C ASN A 136 2.15 3.07 -15.07
N GLY A 137 2.63 1.97 -15.65
CA GLY A 137 3.98 1.46 -15.41
C GLY A 137 4.05 0.33 -14.38
N THR A 138 2.94 0.01 -13.69
CA THR A 138 2.80 -1.22 -12.93
C THR A 138 2.58 -2.41 -13.87
N ILE A 139 3.23 -3.53 -13.59
CA ILE A 139 3.10 -4.78 -14.35
C ILE A 139 2.61 -5.85 -13.39
N ILE A 140 1.32 -6.20 -13.51
CA ILE A 140 0.69 -7.25 -12.73
C ILE A 140 0.90 -8.59 -13.44
N TYR A 141 1.44 -9.56 -12.71
CA TYR A 141 1.61 -10.91 -13.27
C TYR A 141 0.27 -11.65 -13.23
N SER A 142 -0.07 -12.33 -14.33
CA SER A 142 -1.35 -13.04 -14.47
C SER A 142 -1.52 -14.19 -13.48
N LYS A 143 -0.43 -14.86 -13.08
CA LYS A 143 -0.46 -15.98 -12.15
C LYS A 143 -0.63 -15.51 -10.71
N VAL A 144 -1.67 -15.99 -10.05
CA VAL A 144 -1.85 -15.86 -8.59
C VAL A 144 -1.27 -17.08 -7.90
N GLU A 145 -0.44 -16.86 -6.89
CA GLU A 145 0.10 -17.94 -6.07
C GLU A 145 -0.69 -18.11 -4.78
N ARG A 146 -0.68 -19.32 -4.22
CA ARG A 146 -1.13 -19.57 -2.85
C ARG A 146 0.07 -19.80 -1.97
N LYS A 147 0.17 -19.05 -0.87
CA LYS A 147 1.33 -19.12 0.03
C LYS A 147 0.90 -19.02 1.48
N ARG A 148 1.49 -19.85 2.32
CA ARG A 148 1.41 -19.69 3.77
C ARG A 148 2.51 -18.73 4.23
N PHE A 149 2.15 -17.66 4.91
CA PHE A 149 3.09 -16.68 5.45
C PHE A 149 2.66 -16.28 6.87
N LYS A 150 3.62 -16.26 7.81
CA LYS A 150 3.37 -15.98 9.25
C LYS A 150 2.14 -16.72 9.82
N GLY A 151 1.98 -17.99 9.44
CA GLY A 151 0.91 -18.86 9.94
C GLY A 151 -0.47 -18.70 9.29
N LYS A 152 -0.62 -17.82 8.29
CA LYS A 152 -1.87 -17.60 7.54
C LYS A 152 -1.71 -17.95 6.06
N ASP A 153 -2.80 -18.37 5.42
CA ASP A 153 -2.82 -18.69 3.99
C ASP A 153 -3.29 -17.49 3.17
N TYR A 154 -2.60 -17.20 2.07
CA TYR A 154 -2.81 -16.02 1.25
C TYR A 154 -2.93 -16.34 -0.25
N LEU A 155 -3.66 -15.48 -0.96
CA LEU A 155 -3.49 -15.28 -2.40
C LEU A 155 -2.40 -14.23 -2.61
N VAL A 156 -1.42 -14.53 -3.46
CA VAL A 156 -0.26 -13.66 -3.66
C VAL A 156 -0.23 -13.15 -5.10
N LEU A 157 -0.25 -11.82 -5.22
CA LEU A 157 -0.07 -11.10 -6.47
C LEU A 157 1.38 -10.64 -6.56
N LYS A 158 2.04 -10.95 -7.67
CA LYS A 158 3.35 -10.39 -8.00
C LYS A 158 3.17 -9.16 -8.88
N ALA A 159 3.84 -8.07 -8.51
CA ALA A 159 3.96 -6.88 -9.33
C ALA A 159 5.42 -6.48 -9.52
N THR A 160 5.74 -6.02 -10.73
CA THR A 160 6.98 -5.29 -11.02
C THR A 160 6.62 -3.95 -11.65
N TYR A 161 7.63 -3.12 -11.86
CA TYR A 161 7.45 -1.79 -12.43
C TYR A 161 8.36 -1.61 -13.64
N LYS A 162 7.93 -0.75 -14.57
CA LYS A 162 8.84 -0.26 -15.60
C LYS A 162 10.04 0.42 -14.95
N LYS A 163 11.21 0.34 -15.61
CA LYS A 163 12.52 0.72 -15.03
C LYS A 163 12.57 2.17 -14.53
N GLU A 164 11.82 3.06 -15.17
CA GLU A 164 11.67 4.47 -14.82
C GLU A 164 10.82 4.72 -13.57
N VAL A 165 9.97 3.77 -13.18
CA VAL A 165 9.12 3.85 -11.98
C VAL A 165 9.80 3.19 -10.78
N GLY A 166 10.34 1.98 -10.97
CA GLY A 166 10.93 1.21 -9.89
C GLY A 166 11.67 -0.03 -10.39
N LYS A 167 12.57 -0.54 -9.55
CA LYS A 167 13.36 -1.75 -9.85
C LYS A 167 13.03 -2.93 -8.95
N ASP A 168 12.33 -2.67 -7.85
CA ASP A 168 12.01 -3.67 -6.85
C ASP A 168 10.89 -4.59 -7.35
N THR A 169 10.95 -5.86 -6.92
CA THR A 169 9.87 -6.83 -7.16
C THR A 169 8.99 -6.89 -5.93
N TRP A 170 7.69 -6.69 -6.12
CA TRP A 170 6.70 -6.65 -5.05
C TRP A 170 5.79 -7.89 -5.08
N TYR A 171 5.38 -8.30 -3.89
CA TYR A 171 4.43 -9.37 -3.61
C TYR A 171 3.39 -8.84 -2.64
N PHE A 172 2.13 -8.84 -3.05
CA PHE A 172 0.99 -8.41 -2.25
C PHE A 172 0.16 -9.64 -1.86
N TYR A 173 -0.12 -9.77 -0.57
CA TYR A 173 -0.78 -10.94 0.01
C TYR A 173 -2.18 -10.53 0.44
N PHE A 174 -3.15 -11.24 -0.09
CA PHE A 174 -4.56 -10.97 0.13
C PHE A 174 -5.23 -12.12 0.85
N ASN A 175 -6.13 -11.78 1.76
CA ASN A 175 -6.99 -12.73 2.43
C ASN A 175 -7.80 -13.53 1.38
N PRO A 176 -7.75 -14.87 1.36
CA PRO A 176 -8.42 -15.66 0.33
C PRO A 176 -9.94 -15.62 0.38
N LYS A 177 -10.53 -15.12 1.47
CA LYS A 177 -11.99 -15.01 1.65
C LYS A 177 -12.49 -13.60 1.37
N THR A 178 -11.80 -12.58 1.89
CA THR A 178 -12.26 -11.18 1.83
C THR A 178 -11.55 -10.35 0.76
N TYR A 179 -10.40 -10.81 0.27
CA TYR A 179 -9.50 -10.07 -0.61
C TYR A 179 -8.87 -8.81 0.01
N ALA A 180 -8.97 -8.65 1.33
CA ALA A 180 -8.25 -7.63 2.08
C ALA A 180 -6.73 -7.81 1.90
N MET A 181 -6.01 -6.74 1.59
CA MET A 181 -4.54 -6.75 1.58
C MET A 181 -4.02 -6.80 3.02
N GLU A 182 -3.31 -7.86 3.37
CA GLU A 182 -2.80 -8.08 4.74
C GLU A 182 -1.27 -8.00 4.83
N VAL A 183 -0.55 -8.18 3.71
CA VAL A 183 0.91 -8.05 3.67
C VAL A 183 1.32 -7.49 2.33
N TYR A 184 2.34 -6.64 2.32
CA TYR A 184 3.16 -6.46 1.13
C TYR A 184 4.62 -6.71 1.45
N GLN A 185 5.34 -7.28 0.49
CA GLN A 185 6.73 -7.68 0.61
C GLN A 185 7.46 -7.31 -0.67
N PHE A 186 8.62 -6.69 -0.55
CA PHE A 186 9.43 -6.33 -1.71
C PHE A 186 10.86 -6.81 -1.56
N PHE A 187 11.46 -7.10 -2.70
CA PHE A 187 12.85 -7.52 -2.81
C PHE A 187 13.59 -6.57 -3.76
N LYS A 188 14.81 -6.22 -3.38
CA LYS A 188 15.77 -5.53 -4.25
C LYS A 188 16.53 -6.57 -5.08
N ASP A 189 17.75 -6.26 -5.49
CA ASP A 189 18.55 -7.08 -6.40
C ASP A 189 18.99 -8.46 -5.84
N LYS A 190 18.90 -8.70 -4.53
CA LYS A 190 19.41 -9.93 -3.89
C LYS A 190 18.30 -10.74 -3.21
N PRO A 191 18.42 -12.08 -3.16
CA PRO A 191 17.57 -12.90 -2.30
C PRO A 191 17.63 -12.41 -0.83
N ASN A 192 16.49 -12.39 -0.15
CA ASN A 192 16.31 -11.89 1.22
C ASN A 192 16.65 -10.40 1.44
N SER A 193 16.89 -9.63 0.38
CA SER A 193 16.94 -8.16 0.48
C SER A 193 15.54 -7.57 0.57
N GLY A 194 15.45 -6.30 0.96
CA GLY A 194 14.17 -5.61 1.12
C GLY A 194 13.46 -6.01 2.41
N GLU A 195 12.16 -5.74 2.43
CA GLU A 195 11.34 -5.74 3.63
C GLU A 195 9.98 -6.40 3.36
N TYR A 196 9.32 -6.81 4.43
CA TYR A 196 7.90 -7.12 4.43
C TYR A 196 7.20 -6.28 5.49
N ILE A 197 5.94 -6.00 5.22
CA ILE A 197 5.11 -5.14 6.05
C ILE A 197 3.83 -5.90 6.37
N LEU A 198 3.60 -6.11 7.66
CA LEU A 198 2.37 -6.72 8.16
C LEU A 198 1.32 -5.63 8.38
N LEU A 199 0.15 -5.85 7.81
CA LEU A 199 -0.99 -4.94 7.89
C LEU A 199 -2.00 -5.50 8.88
N SER A 200 -2.46 -4.65 9.79
CA SER A 200 -3.47 -5.02 10.77
C SER A 200 -4.34 -3.84 11.13
N ASP A 201 -5.58 -4.16 11.52
CA ASP A 201 -6.67 -3.21 11.74
C ASP A 201 -6.92 -2.30 10.53
N GLU A 202 -8.06 -1.61 10.54
CA GLU A 202 -8.48 -0.76 9.42
C GLU A 202 -9.00 0.57 9.95
N GLU A 203 -8.70 1.64 9.22
CA GLU A 203 -9.30 2.95 9.36
C GLU A 203 -10.03 3.28 8.06
N THR A 204 -11.23 3.86 8.16
CA THR A 204 -11.95 4.34 6.97
C THR A 204 -11.80 5.84 6.85
N ILE A 205 -11.11 6.29 5.80
CA ILE A 205 -10.88 7.72 5.53
C ILE A 205 -11.45 8.03 4.16
N ASN A 206 -12.39 8.97 4.09
CA ASN A 206 -13.11 9.32 2.86
C ASN A 206 -13.74 8.09 2.16
N GLY A 207 -14.28 7.15 2.93
CA GLY A 207 -14.90 5.93 2.40
C GLY A 207 -13.92 4.87 1.89
N ILE A 208 -12.61 5.08 2.05
CA ILE A 208 -11.56 4.12 1.69
C ILE A 208 -11.09 3.42 2.96
N LYS A 209 -11.11 2.08 2.97
CA LYS A 209 -10.54 1.26 4.04
C LYS A 209 -9.04 1.16 3.85
N MET A 210 -8.30 1.78 4.75
CA MET A 210 -6.85 1.75 4.77
C MET A 210 -6.38 0.90 5.95
N PRO A 211 -5.31 0.10 5.80
CA PRO A 211 -4.66 -0.52 6.95
C PRO A 211 -4.32 0.52 8.00
N LYS A 212 -4.66 0.23 9.26
CA LYS A 212 -4.33 1.11 10.38
C LYS A 212 -2.85 1.00 10.71
N ASN A 213 -2.38 -0.21 10.99
CA ASN A 213 -1.01 -0.48 11.39
C ASN A 213 -0.22 -1.08 10.23
N ARG A 214 1.00 -0.58 10.01
CA ARG A 214 1.99 -1.11 9.06
C ARG A 214 3.27 -1.43 9.83
N ALA A 215 3.44 -2.69 10.22
CA ALA A 215 4.63 -3.12 10.95
C ALA A 215 5.70 -3.62 9.97
N TRP A 216 6.84 -2.93 9.94
CA TRP A 216 7.93 -3.16 8.99
C TRP A 216 8.99 -4.09 9.55
N TYR A 217 9.44 -5.02 8.71
CA TYR A 217 10.46 -6.00 9.04
C TYR A 217 11.41 -6.21 7.87
N TYR A 218 12.68 -6.46 8.16
CA TYR A 218 13.58 -6.98 7.15
C TYR A 218 13.17 -8.38 6.72
N ASN A 219 13.22 -8.65 5.42
CA ASN A 219 13.12 -10.01 4.89
C ASN A 219 14.21 -10.91 5.48
N LYS A 220 15.40 -10.33 5.69
CA LYS A 220 16.50 -10.99 6.40
C LYS A 220 16.23 -11.01 7.90
N ASN A 221 16.16 -12.21 8.47
CA ASN A 221 16.13 -12.48 9.91
C ASN A 221 14.93 -11.89 10.68
N ASP A 222 13.87 -11.45 10.01
CA ASP A 222 12.67 -10.89 10.65
C ASP A 222 12.95 -9.69 11.59
N GLY A 223 14.01 -8.91 11.30
CA GLY A 223 14.38 -7.77 12.14
C GLY A 223 13.33 -6.66 12.08
N TYR A 224 12.70 -6.34 13.21
CA TYR A 224 11.70 -5.28 13.32
C TYR A 224 12.31 -3.88 13.12
N LEU A 225 11.67 -3.08 12.28
CA LEU A 225 12.11 -1.74 11.90
C LEU A 225 11.32 -0.64 12.60
N GLY A 226 10.01 -0.86 12.74
CA GLY A 226 9.08 0.11 13.27
C GLY A 226 7.67 -0.15 12.77
N THR A 227 6.72 0.60 13.30
CA THR A 227 5.31 0.54 12.90
C THR A 227 4.82 1.93 12.59
N ASP A 228 4.18 2.11 11.43
CA ASP A 228 3.38 3.28 11.15
C ASP A 228 1.93 3.01 11.58
N ILE A 229 1.40 3.86 12.43
CA ILE A 229 0.05 3.77 12.99
C ILE A 229 -0.76 4.92 12.44
N LEU A 230 -1.70 4.62 11.54
CA LEU A 230 -2.69 5.55 11.04
C LEU A 230 -3.76 5.80 12.10
N SER A 231 -4.20 7.05 12.22
CA SER A 231 -5.38 7.40 12.99
C SER A 231 -6.34 8.20 12.11
N SER A 232 -7.61 7.78 12.11
CA SER A 232 -8.70 8.70 11.81
C SER A 232 -8.85 9.64 13.01
N LYS A 233 -9.23 10.90 12.77
CA LYS A 233 -9.43 11.86 13.86
C LYS A 233 -10.46 11.37 14.87
#